data_AF-A0A8T3QNR2-F1
#
_entry.id   AF-A0A8T3QNR2-F1
#
_cell.length_a   1.000
_cell.length_b   1.000
_cell.length_c   1.000
_cell.angle_alpha   90.00
_cell.angle_beta   90.00
_cell.angle_gamma   90.00
#
_symmetry.space_group_name_H-M   'P 1'
#
loop_
_entity.id
_entity.type
_entity.pdbx_description
1 polymer ?
#
loop_
_entity_poly.entity_id
_entity_poly.type
_entity_poly.pdbx_seq_one_letter_code
_entity_poly.pdbx_strand_id
1 'polypeptide(L)'
;MRRPRPTLALASILLLLSALIPTTAGAATVWKMNLYRSGGFLYQDPYYTACVAAATMMMLNFADLAGTGGNGFRWTIYRTQNSPDKAQIRDMTSVLYYARAHDTLALGRPGSDAHGWRNALNYYGWGAAAMTDPAKRVYDDRAYTSFDSATKAAVRAIAMYRKPVGMLGWAGGHAQVITGYIVTGDDPATSSNFVVNGLYLSDPLRSNAIVNKYLGRLTLQIGNLRFRFRSYRESDSPLDDPYSAGWKRSSVTYAPSEWYARWVIVQPIRPGVPVATPAPTPTPTPTPAPTATPRPSATPAPTPTPTPRPSSTPAPTPTPTPVPTPTATPPATPAPTPVATPVPTPTPPP
;
A
#
# COMPACT_ATOMS: atom_id res chain seq x y z
N MET A 1 -4.30 -75.04 -52.32
CA MET A 1 -4.60 -73.62 -52.56
C MET A 1 -4.16 -72.78 -51.35
N ARG A 2 -3.06 -72.03 -51.49
CA ARG A 2 -2.61 -71.04 -50.50
C ARG A 2 -1.94 -69.91 -51.29
N ARG A 3 -2.60 -68.76 -51.42
CA ARG A 3 -2.04 -67.57 -52.08
C ARG A 3 -1.37 -66.66 -51.02
N PRO A 4 -0.15 -66.16 -51.26
CA PRO A 4 0.46 -65.14 -50.40
C PRO A 4 0.00 -63.73 -50.81
N ARG A 5 0.02 -62.81 -49.84
CA ARG A 5 -0.39 -61.39 -49.97
C ARG A 5 0.70 -60.55 -50.66
N PRO A 6 0.33 -59.48 -51.40
CA PRO A 6 1.31 -58.60 -52.05
C PRO A 6 1.81 -57.50 -51.09
N THR A 7 3.12 -57.29 -51.08
CA THR A 7 3.79 -56.09 -50.54
C THR A 7 3.91 -55.04 -51.64
N LEU A 8 3.36 -53.85 -51.41
CA LEU A 8 3.52 -52.68 -52.27
C LEU A 8 4.80 -51.92 -51.91
N ALA A 9 5.62 -51.70 -52.93
CA ALA A 9 6.77 -50.81 -52.93
C ALA A 9 6.34 -49.35 -52.89
N LEU A 10 7.11 -48.49 -52.23
CA LEU A 10 7.24 -47.10 -52.67
C LEU A 10 8.63 -46.54 -52.34
N ALA A 11 9.20 -45.95 -53.38
CA ALA A 11 10.60 -45.59 -53.54
C ALA A 11 10.98 -44.29 -52.84
N SER A 12 12.23 -44.26 -52.41
CA SER A 12 12.98 -43.12 -51.91
C SER A 12 13.16 -42.03 -52.97
N ILE A 13 12.94 -40.78 -52.61
CA ILE A 13 13.52 -39.61 -53.30
C ILE A 13 14.23 -38.77 -52.25
N LEU A 14 15.54 -38.62 -52.42
CA LEU A 14 16.43 -37.78 -51.61
C LEU A 14 17.09 -36.76 -52.54
N LEU A 15 16.88 -35.47 -52.30
CA LEU A 15 17.78 -34.35 -52.65
C LEU A 15 17.23 -33.08 -51.96
N LEU A 16 17.74 -32.73 -50.77
CA LEU A 16 18.81 -31.75 -50.52
C LEU A 16 18.47 -30.31 -50.98
N LEU A 17 18.07 -29.46 -50.03
CA LEU A 17 18.61 -28.10 -49.94
C LEU A 17 18.68 -27.66 -48.47
N SER A 18 19.90 -27.67 -47.97
CA SER A 18 20.37 -27.15 -46.70
C SER A 18 20.30 -25.62 -46.70
N ALA A 19 19.29 -25.04 -46.04
CA ALA A 19 19.31 -23.67 -45.49
C ALA A 19 18.05 -23.37 -44.64
N LEU A 20 17.81 -24.14 -43.59
CA LEU A 20 17.27 -23.55 -42.38
C LEU A 20 18.25 -23.93 -41.28
N ILE A 21 19.20 -23.03 -41.02
CA ILE A 21 19.78 -22.93 -39.69
C ILE A 21 18.55 -22.92 -38.77
N PRO A 22 18.34 -23.91 -37.89
CA PRO A 22 17.35 -23.74 -36.85
C PRO A 22 17.77 -22.46 -36.15
N THR A 23 16.94 -21.42 -36.25
CA THR A 23 17.08 -20.26 -35.37
C THR A 23 17.27 -20.88 -34.01
N THR A 24 18.42 -20.61 -33.39
CA THR A 24 18.64 -20.96 -32.01
C THR A 24 17.43 -20.39 -31.29
N ALA A 25 16.48 -21.25 -30.94
CA ALA A 25 15.39 -20.90 -30.05
C ALA A 25 16.10 -20.63 -28.73
N GLY A 26 16.61 -19.41 -28.59
CA GLY A 26 17.28 -18.96 -27.38
C GLY A 26 16.29 -19.24 -26.28
N ALA A 27 16.69 -20.08 -25.31
CA ALA A 27 15.86 -20.39 -24.17
C ALA A 27 15.35 -19.06 -23.60
N ALA A 28 14.02 -18.90 -23.53
CA ALA A 28 13.41 -17.64 -23.13
C ALA A 28 14.03 -17.15 -21.82
N THR A 29 14.39 -15.86 -21.76
CA THR A 29 15.07 -15.26 -20.61
C THR A 29 14.30 -15.51 -19.32
N VAL A 30 15.01 -15.92 -18.26
CA VAL A 30 14.43 -16.14 -16.93
C VAL A 30 14.65 -14.92 -16.06
N TRP A 31 13.56 -14.36 -15.52
CA TRP A 31 13.59 -13.28 -14.54
C TRP A 31 13.14 -13.79 -13.18
N LYS A 32 13.89 -13.44 -12.13
CA LYS A 32 13.59 -13.84 -10.75
C LYS A 32 13.81 -12.68 -9.79
N MET A 33 12.96 -12.58 -8.78
CA MET A 33 13.11 -11.65 -7.66
C MET A 33 12.56 -12.28 -6.40
N ASN A 34 13.20 -12.02 -5.25
CA ASN A 34 12.67 -12.38 -3.94
C ASN A 34 13.01 -11.31 -2.89
N LEU A 35 11.96 -10.65 -2.40
CA LEU A 35 12.00 -9.58 -1.40
C LEU A 35 12.02 -10.11 0.03
N TYR A 36 11.83 -11.41 0.24
CA TYR A 36 11.77 -11.98 1.57
C TYR A 36 13.06 -11.71 2.37
N ARG A 37 12.89 -11.27 3.61
CA ARG A 37 13.94 -11.14 4.62
C ARG A 37 13.39 -11.69 5.93
N SER A 38 14.10 -12.63 6.55
CA SER A 38 13.63 -13.33 7.76
C SER A 38 13.26 -12.37 8.90
N GLY A 39 13.99 -11.26 9.03
CA GLY A 39 13.71 -10.21 10.02
C GLY A 39 12.32 -9.60 9.90
N GLY A 40 11.74 -9.56 8.69
CA GLY A 40 10.44 -8.94 8.43
C GLY A 40 9.25 -9.89 8.54
N PHE A 41 9.49 -11.20 8.65
CA PHE A 41 8.43 -12.20 8.77
C PHE A 41 7.89 -12.28 10.21
N LEU A 42 6.57 -12.46 10.33
CA LEU A 42 5.92 -12.72 11.61
C LEU A 42 4.69 -13.61 11.43
N TYR A 43 4.38 -14.38 12.47
CA TYR A 43 3.16 -15.17 12.54
C TYR A 43 2.00 -14.34 13.11
N GLN A 44 0.77 -14.67 12.73
CA GLN A 44 -0.45 -14.09 13.31
C GLN A 44 -0.79 -14.66 14.69
N ASP A 45 -0.27 -15.85 15.02
CA ASP A 45 -0.58 -16.58 16.24
C ASP A 45 -0.17 -15.81 17.52
N PRO A 46 -0.95 -15.93 18.61
CA PRO A 46 -2.15 -16.75 18.80
C PRO A 46 -3.45 -16.14 18.23
N TYR A 47 -3.37 -15.00 17.54
CA TYR A 47 -4.55 -14.29 17.02
C TYR A 47 -5.02 -14.90 15.69
N TYR A 48 -5.90 -15.91 15.76
CA TYR A 48 -6.40 -16.66 14.59
C TYR A 48 -7.07 -15.80 13.52
N THR A 49 -7.56 -14.60 13.86
CA THR A 49 -8.22 -13.69 12.91
C THR A 49 -7.32 -12.56 12.41
N ALA A 50 -6.03 -12.57 12.76
CA ALA A 50 -5.11 -11.46 12.49
C ALA A 50 -4.28 -11.63 11.22
N CYS A 51 -4.69 -12.52 10.29
CA CYS A 51 -3.95 -12.74 9.04
C CYS A 51 -3.72 -11.45 8.25
N VAL A 52 -4.72 -10.58 8.13
CA VAL A 52 -4.61 -9.25 7.48
C VAL A 52 -3.60 -8.35 8.20
N ALA A 53 -3.63 -8.30 9.53
CA ALA A 53 -2.69 -7.49 10.30
C ALA A 53 -1.25 -8.00 10.16
N ALA A 54 -1.06 -9.32 10.25
CA ALA A 54 0.24 -9.95 10.10
C ALA A 54 0.79 -9.72 8.69
N ALA A 55 -0.06 -9.88 7.66
CA ALA A 55 0.30 -9.63 6.28
C ALA A 55 0.63 -8.16 6.03
N THR A 56 -0.13 -7.23 6.61
CA THR A 56 0.16 -5.78 6.58
C THR A 56 1.55 -5.49 7.16
N MET A 57 1.82 -5.98 8.36
CA MET A 57 3.11 -5.79 9.03
C MET A 57 4.26 -6.43 8.24
N MET A 58 4.08 -7.66 7.73
CA MET A 58 5.08 -8.32 6.87
C MET A 58 5.39 -7.48 5.62
N MET A 59 4.36 -6.97 4.94
CA MET A 59 4.54 -6.18 3.73
C MET A 59 5.31 -4.88 3.99
N LEU A 60 4.98 -4.18 5.07
CA LEU A 60 5.68 -2.96 5.49
C LEU A 60 7.10 -3.26 5.96
N ASN A 61 7.31 -4.35 6.70
CA ASN A 61 8.64 -4.78 7.13
C ASN A 61 9.54 -5.11 5.93
N PHE A 62 9.03 -5.83 4.93
CA PHE A 62 9.82 -6.13 3.74
C PHE A 62 10.12 -4.87 2.93
N ALA A 63 9.20 -3.90 2.86
CA ALA A 63 9.43 -2.62 2.20
C ALA A 63 10.49 -1.77 2.94
N ASP A 64 10.45 -1.76 4.27
CA ASP A 64 11.43 -1.07 5.13
C ASP A 64 12.82 -1.71 5.01
N LEU A 65 12.92 -3.03 5.19
CA LEU A 65 14.17 -3.78 5.07
C LEU A 65 14.78 -3.74 3.67
N ALA A 66 13.97 -3.56 2.63
CA ALA A 66 14.45 -3.39 1.26
C ALA A 66 14.80 -1.93 0.91
N GLY A 67 14.46 -0.96 1.77
CA GLY A 67 14.60 0.47 1.47
C GLY A 67 13.70 0.92 0.31
N THR A 68 12.59 0.21 0.05
CA THR A 68 11.74 0.46 -1.11
C THR A 68 10.52 1.30 -0.78
N GLY A 69 10.32 1.69 0.48
CA GLY A 69 9.19 2.49 0.99
C GLY A 69 8.87 3.76 0.18
N GLY A 70 9.88 4.44 -0.33
CA GLY A 70 9.74 5.66 -1.14
C GLY A 70 9.30 6.89 -0.35
N ASN A 71 8.92 7.95 -1.05
CA ASN A 71 8.51 9.21 -0.43
C ASN A 71 7.30 9.04 0.50
N GLY A 72 7.35 9.71 1.66
CA GLY A 72 6.30 9.68 2.69
C GLY A 72 6.24 8.38 3.51
N PHE A 73 7.14 7.41 3.27
CA PHE A 73 7.16 6.17 4.04
C PHE A 73 7.58 6.44 5.49
N ARG A 74 6.80 5.90 6.43
CA ARG A 74 6.95 6.19 7.88
C ARG A 74 6.96 4.95 8.76
N TRP A 75 6.85 3.77 8.17
CA TRP A 75 6.98 2.52 8.91
C TRP A 75 8.45 2.29 9.26
N THR A 76 8.69 1.74 10.44
CA THR A 76 10.01 1.28 10.85
C THR A 76 9.81 -0.04 11.55
N ILE A 77 10.62 -1.02 11.20
CA ILE A 77 10.51 -2.37 11.75
C ILE A 77 10.75 -2.38 13.27
N TYR A 78 9.66 -2.48 14.04
CA TYR A 78 9.68 -2.84 15.45
C TYR A 78 8.55 -3.86 15.65
N ARG A 79 8.86 -5.05 16.18
CA ARG A 79 7.86 -6.12 16.34
C ARG A 79 6.67 -5.69 17.21
N THR A 80 6.88 -4.70 18.07
CA THR A 80 5.87 -4.01 18.88
C THR A 80 6.38 -2.60 19.19
N GLN A 81 5.79 -1.56 18.57
CA GLN A 81 6.01 -0.18 19.02
C GLN A 81 4.99 0.12 20.12
N ASN A 82 5.43 0.09 21.38
CA ASN A 82 4.64 0.54 22.51
C ASN A 82 4.77 2.05 22.67
N SER A 83 3.67 2.76 22.88
CA SER A 83 3.64 4.23 23.02
C SER A 83 2.55 4.65 24.01
N PRO A 84 2.79 5.67 24.85
CA PRO A 84 1.74 6.30 25.66
C PRO A 84 0.64 6.92 24.78
N ASP A 85 0.99 7.36 23.57
CA ASP A 85 0.04 7.80 22.56
C ASP A 85 -0.52 6.59 21.80
N LYS A 86 -1.80 6.26 22.05
CA LYS A 86 -2.50 5.14 21.41
C LYS A 86 -2.50 5.24 19.87
N ALA A 87 -2.43 6.44 19.31
CA ALA A 87 -2.35 6.65 17.86
C ALA A 87 -1.01 6.22 17.25
N GLN A 88 0.01 6.01 18.09
CA GLN A 88 1.35 5.60 17.69
C GLN A 88 1.68 4.14 18.05
N ILE A 89 0.74 3.42 18.66
CA ILE A 89 0.92 2.00 18.91
C ILE A 89 0.89 1.26 17.57
N ARG A 90 1.93 0.47 17.32
CA ARG A 90 2.07 -0.36 16.11
C ARG A 90 2.33 -1.80 16.53
N ASP A 91 1.25 -2.46 16.95
CA ASP A 91 1.20 -3.89 17.20
C ASP A 91 0.12 -4.57 16.34
N MET A 92 0.13 -5.90 16.32
CA MET A 92 -0.80 -6.71 15.53
C MET A 92 -2.27 -6.39 15.86
N THR A 93 -2.58 -6.19 17.14
CA THR A 93 -3.95 -5.93 17.62
C THR A 93 -4.45 -4.58 17.13
N SER A 94 -3.61 -3.55 17.20
CA SER A 94 -3.91 -2.19 16.75
C SER A 94 -4.08 -2.15 15.24
N VAL A 95 -3.21 -2.84 14.49
CA VAL A 95 -3.34 -2.94 13.03
C VAL A 95 -4.62 -3.66 12.63
N LEU A 96 -4.99 -4.75 13.33
CA LEU A 96 -6.25 -5.47 13.07
C LEU A 96 -7.47 -4.61 13.40
N TYR A 97 -7.46 -3.92 14.54
CA TYR A 97 -8.55 -3.04 14.95
C TYR A 97 -8.73 -1.89 13.95
N TYR A 98 -7.62 -1.30 13.49
CA TYR A 98 -7.65 -0.27 12.46
C TYR A 98 -8.24 -0.78 11.16
N ALA A 99 -7.76 -1.93 10.66
CA ALA A 99 -8.27 -2.56 9.44
C ALA A 99 -9.79 -2.77 9.52
N ARG A 100 -10.29 -3.33 10.64
CA ARG A 100 -11.73 -3.54 10.90
C ARG A 100 -12.55 -2.26 10.93
N ALA A 101 -12.01 -1.19 11.49
CA ALA A 101 -12.72 0.08 11.54
C ALA A 101 -12.82 0.75 10.15
N HIS A 102 -12.05 0.27 9.17
CA HIS A 102 -11.90 0.86 7.85
C HIS A 102 -12.07 -0.22 6.76
N ASP A 103 -12.87 -1.24 7.01
CA ASP A 103 -13.22 -2.25 6.03
C ASP A 103 -14.70 -2.13 5.62
N THR A 104 -15.15 -3.03 4.75
CA THR A 104 -16.55 -3.12 4.29
C THR A 104 -17.23 -4.39 4.77
N LEU A 105 -16.60 -5.09 5.71
CA LEU A 105 -17.05 -6.35 6.28
C LEU A 105 -18.28 -6.12 7.16
N ALA A 106 -19.25 -7.03 7.09
CA ALA A 106 -20.45 -6.93 7.90
C ALA A 106 -20.12 -6.95 9.40
N LEU A 107 -20.88 -6.17 10.19
CA LEU A 107 -20.67 -6.02 11.63
C LEU A 107 -20.64 -7.39 12.33
N GLY A 108 -19.68 -7.55 13.26
CA GLY A 108 -19.54 -8.77 14.07
C GLY A 108 -18.78 -9.92 13.40
N ARG A 109 -18.33 -9.76 12.15
CA ARG A 109 -17.48 -10.74 11.49
C ARG A 109 -16.04 -10.70 12.01
N PRO A 110 -15.37 -11.86 12.16
CA PRO A 110 -13.94 -11.92 12.48
C PRO A 110 -13.10 -11.50 11.27
N GLY A 111 -11.80 -11.25 11.50
CA GLY A 111 -10.89 -10.81 10.43
C GLY A 111 -11.11 -9.37 9.98
N SER A 112 -10.71 -9.10 8.74
CA SER A 112 -10.95 -7.86 7.99
C SER A 112 -10.85 -8.22 6.51
N ASP A 113 -11.47 -7.44 5.62
CA ASP A 113 -11.48 -7.71 4.19
C ASP A 113 -10.30 -7.05 3.42
N ALA A 114 -10.35 -7.13 2.09
CA ALA A 114 -9.30 -6.58 1.23
C ALA A 114 -9.20 -5.03 1.27
N HIS A 115 -10.30 -4.30 1.48
CA HIS A 115 -10.25 -2.85 1.67
C HIS A 115 -9.65 -2.51 3.03
N GLY A 116 -10.04 -3.21 4.10
CA GLY A 116 -9.44 -3.06 5.43
C GLY A 116 -7.93 -3.28 5.41
N TRP A 117 -7.49 -4.33 4.71
CA TRP A 117 -6.07 -4.60 4.48
C TRP A 117 -5.38 -3.46 3.73
N ARG A 118 -5.91 -3.05 2.57
CA ARG A 118 -5.38 -1.91 1.79
C ARG A 118 -5.30 -0.64 2.64
N ASN A 119 -6.34 -0.34 3.43
CA ASN A 119 -6.44 0.87 4.23
C ASN A 119 -5.43 0.90 5.36
N ALA A 120 -5.33 -0.18 6.13
CA ALA A 120 -4.29 -0.31 7.14
C ALA A 120 -2.90 -0.20 6.53
N LEU A 121 -2.64 -0.88 5.42
CA LEU A 121 -1.35 -0.86 4.74
C LEU A 121 -0.93 0.55 4.31
N ASN A 122 -1.84 1.33 3.71
CA ASN A 122 -1.54 2.70 3.32
C ASN A 122 -1.43 3.63 4.54
N TYR A 123 -2.29 3.50 5.53
CA TYR A 123 -2.25 4.32 6.73
C TYR A 123 -0.93 4.13 7.49
N TYR A 124 -0.58 2.90 7.85
CA TYR A 124 0.64 2.64 8.61
C TYR A 124 1.90 2.92 7.79
N GLY A 125 1.88 2.64 6.48
CA GLY A 125 3.02 2.87 5.60
C GLY A 125 3.28 4.33 5.24
N TRP A 126 2.24 5.12 4.92
CA TRP A 126 2.37 6.46 4.33
C TRP A 126 1.41 7.52 4.89
N GLY A 127 0.52 7.15 5.81
CA GLY A 127 -0.37 8.08 6.51
C GLY A 127 -1.78 8.20 5.96
N ALA A 128 -2.59 8.97 6.67
CA ALA A 128 -4.03 9.11 6.40
C ALA A 128 -4.31 9.56 4.97
N ALA A 129 -3.53 10.51 4.44
CA ALA A 129 -3.70 10.98 3.08
C ALA A 129 -3.50 9.88 2.03
N ALA A 130 -2.55 8.95 2.23
CA ALA A 130 -2.36 7.83 1.31
C ALA A 130 -3.49 6.80 1.38
N MET A 131 -4.22 6.73 2.50
CA MET A 131 -5.41 5.89 2.64
C MET A 131 -6.62 6.53 1.94
N THR A 132 -6.89 7.81 2.25
CA THR A 132 -8.15 8.47 1.87
C THR A 132 -8.14 9.12 0.49
N ASP A 133 -6.99 9.52 -0.04
CA ASP A 133 -6.85 10.20 -1.33
C ASP A 133 -6.31 9.22 -2.39
N PRO A 134 -7.15 8.79 -3.38
CA PRO A 134 -6.72 7.89 -4.45
C PRO A 134 -5.51 8.41 -5.24
N ALA A 135 -5.31 9.73 -5.33
CA ALA A 135 -4.16 10.31 -6.01
C ALA A 135 -2.85 10.07 -5.25
N LYS A 136 -2.91 9.85 -3.92
CA LYS A 136 -1.76 9.61 -3.04
C LYS A 136 -1.56 8.15 -2.64
N ARG A 137 -2.54 7.29 -2.95
CA ARG A 137 -2.57 5.87 -2.57
C ARG A 137 -1.40 5.06 -3.12
N VAL A 138 -0.67 4.36 -2.26
CA VAL A 138 0.50 3.56 -2.63
C VAL A 138 0.14 2.12 -2.96
N TYR A 139 -0.74 1.52 -2.17
CA TYR A 139 -1.27 0.18 -2.37
C TYR A 139 -2.75 0.22 -2.71
N ASP A 140 -3.19 -0.65 -3.59
CA ASP A 140 -4.59 -0.78 -3.96
C ASP A 140 -4.99 -2.26 -3.97
N ASP A 141 -6.21 -2.56 -3.54
CA ASP A 141 -6.80 -3.86 -3.77
C ASP A 141 -7.36 -3.92 -5.20
N ARG A 142 -7.11 -5.04 -5.89
CA ARG A 142 -7.44 -5.20 -7.31
C ARG A 142 -8.04 -6.57 -7.56
N ALA A 143 -9.15 -6.57 -8.29
CA ALA A 143 -9.88 -7.75 -8.69
C ALA A 143 -9.66 -8.09 -10.17
N TYR A 144 -9.33 -9.35 -10.44
CA TYR A 144 -9.03 -9.84 -11.78
C TYR A 144 -9.98 -10.96 -12.19
N THR A 145 -10.32 -11.01 -13.47
CA THR A 145 -11.24 -12.02 -14.03
C THR A 145 -10.59 -13.40 -14.22
N SER A 146 -9.27 -13.51 -14.08
CA SER A 146 -8.55 -14.77 -14.25
C SER A 146 -7.34 -14.87 -13.32
N PHE A 147 -6.93 -16.12 -13.05
CA PHE A 147 -5.68 -16.43 -12.36
C PHE A 147 -4.46 -15.83 -13.06
N ASP A 148 -4.39 -15.89 -14.39
CA ASP A 148 -3.27 -15.37 -15.18
C ASP A 148 -3.12 -13.86 -15.08
N SER A 149 -4.22 -13.12 -15.23
CA SER A 149 -4.17 -11.66 -15.12
C SER A 149 -3.79 -11.22 -13.72
N ALA A 150 -4.26 -11.90 -12.67
CA ALA A 150 -3.88 -11.62 -11.29
C ALA A 150 -2.40 -11.91 -11.00
N THR A 151 -1.91 -13.09 -11.41
CA THR A 151 -0.51 -13.48 -11.16
C THR A 151 0.47 -12.65 -11.98
N LYS A 152 0.15 -12.32 -13.24
CA LYS A 152 0.95 -11.36 -14.02
C LYS A 152 0.97 -9.98 -13.36
N ALA A 153 -0.17 -9.48 -12.87
CA ALA A 153 -0.22 -8.19 -12.19
C ALA A 153 0.64 -8.18 -10.92
N ALA A 154 0.56 -9.23 -10.09
CA ALA A 154 1.41 -9.38 -8.91
C ALA A 154 2.90 -9.37 -9.26
N VAL A 155 3.31 -10.14 -10.29
CA VAL A 155 4.70 -10.17 -10.76
C VAL A 155 5.16 -8.78 -11.22
N ARG A 156 4.36 -8.12 -12.07
CA ARG A 156 4.70 -6.78 -12.58
C ARG A 156 4.82 -5.76 -11.45
N ALA A 157 3.92 -5.81 -10.47
CA ALA A 157 3.94 -4.89 -9.33
C ALA A 157 5.22 -5.09 -8.47
N ILE A 158 5.62 -6.33 -8.22
CA ILE A 158 6.88 -6.65 -7.53
C ILE A 158 8.08 -6.16 -8.36
N ALA A 159 8.08 -6.43 -9.67
CA ALA A 159 9.18 -6.06 -10.57
C ALA A 159 9.39 -4.54 -10.66
N MET A 160 8.29 -3.78 -10.80
CA MET A 160 8.33 -2.31 -10.94
C MET A 160 8.66 -1.61 -9.62
N TYR A 161 8.01 -2.02 -8.52
CA TYR A 161 8.04 -1.25 -7.28
C TYR A 161 8.92 -1.84 -6.19
N ARG A 162 9.44 -3.07 -6.39
CA ARG A 162 10.25 -3.81 -5.40
C ARG A 162 9.58 -3.88 -4.03
N LYS A 163 8.28 -4.09 -4.05
CA LYS A 163 7.40 -4.17 -2.88
C LYS A 163 6.57 -5.45 -2.95
N PRO A 164 6.30 -6.12 -1.82
CA PRO A 164 5.53 -7.36 -1.81
C PRO A 164 4.06 -7.13 -2.18
N VAL A 165 3.37 -8.21 -2.55
CA VAL A 165 1.95 -8.19 -2.95
C VAL A 165 1.15 -9.09 -2.00
N GLY A 166 0.03 -8.60 -1.50
CA GLY A 166 -0.94 -9.39 -0.76
C GLY A 166 -1.79 -10.26 -1.69
N MET A 167 -2.05 -11.50 -1.29
CA MET A 167 -2.88 -12.46 -2.01
C MET A 167 -4.00 -12.94 -1.10
N LEU A 168 -5.25 -12.84 -1.58
CA LEU A 168 -6.42 -13.33 -0.87
C LEU A 168 -6.55 -14.84 -1.16
N GLY A 169 -6.04 -15.65 -0.23
CA GLY A 169 -6.10 -17.11 -0.24
C GLY A 169 -7.45 -17.63 0.25
N TRP A 170 -7.63 -18.95 0.16
CA TRP A 170 -8.81 -19.66 0.71
C TRP A 170 -10.17 -19.13 0.23
N ALA A 171 -10.21 -18.59 -1.00
CA ALA A 171 -11.42 -17.95 -1.55
C ALA A 171 -11.83 -16.66 -0.83
N GLY A 172 -10.90 -15.96 -0.21
CA GLY A 172 -11.15 -14.69 0.49
C GLY A 172 -10.97 -14.78 2.00
N GLY A 173 -11.10 -15.97 2.59
CA GLY A 173 -10.98 -16.16 4.03
C GLY A 173 -9.57 -16.06 4.62
N HIS A 174 -8.52 -15.78 3.83
CA HIS A 174 -7.14 -15.73 4.34
C HIS A 174 -6.22 -14.76 3.59
N ALA A 175 -5.33 -14.11 4.32
CA ALA A 175 -4.32 -13.21 3.76
C ALA A 175 -2.94 -13.88 3.73
N GLN A 176 -2.31 -13.92 2.56
CA GLN A 176 -0.96 -14.44 2.33
C GLN A 176 -0.11 -13.39 1.58
N VAL A 177 1.21 -13.44 1.69
CA VAL A 177 2.09 -12.44 1.06
C VAL A 177 2.97 -13.08 -0.02
N ILE A 178 2.84 -12.59 -1.24
CA ILE A 178 3.74 -12.87 -2.35
C ILE A 178 4.97 -11.97 -2.19
N THR A 179 6.13 -12.59 -2.04
CA THR A 179 7.41 -11.93 -1.80
C THR A 179 8.33 -11.94 -3.02
N GLY A 180 7.99 -12.72 -4.04
CA GLY A 180 8.86 -12.89 -5.20
C GLY A 180 8.24 -13.76 -6.28
N TYR A 181 8.99 -13.91 -7.38
CA TYR A 181 8.58 -14.65 -8.56
C TYR A 181 9.74 -15.30 -9.30
N ILE A 182 9.40 -16.27 -10.14
CA ILE A 182 10.22 -16.74 -11.26
C ILE A 182 9.32 -16.73 -12.52
N VAL A 183 9.77 -16.05 -13.58
CA VAL A 183 9.08 -15.96 -14.86
C VAL A 183 10.03 -16.21 -16.04
N THR A 184 9.48 -16.63 -17.18
CA THR A 184 10.17 -16.81 -18.46
C THR A 184 9.57 -15.90 -19.53
N GLY A 185 10.39 -15.20 -20.30
CA GLY A 185 9.97 -14.27 -21.36
C GLY A 185 10.57 -12.88 -21.20
N ASP A 186 9.81 -11.85 -21.57
CA ASP A 186 10.25 -10.46 -21.46
C ASP A 186 10.40 -10.00 -20.00
N ASP A 187 11.12 -8.90 -19.80
CA ASP A 187 11.27 -8.27 -18.48
C ASP A 187 9.88 -7.88 -17.90
N PRO A 188 9.46 -8.47 -16.77
CA PRO A 188 8.18 -8.16 -16.16
C PRO A 188 8.06 -6.71 -15.65
N ALA A 189 9.16 -5.98 -15.48
CA ALA A 189 9.10 -4.56 -15.12
C ALA A 189 8.56 -3.69 -16.27
N THR A 190 8.73 -4.11 -17.52
CA THR A 190 8.42 -3.29 -18.70
C THR A 190 7.41 -3.94 -19.65
N SER A 191 7.20 -5.25 -19.57
CA SER A 191 6.34 -6.03 -20.47
C SER A 191 5.36 -6.91 -19.68
N SER A 192 4.28 -7.35 -20.35
CA SER A 192 3.37 -8.41 -19.88
C SER A 192 3.54 -9.73 -20.64
N ASN A 193 4.46 -9.78 -21.60
CA ASN A 193 4.73 -10.92 -22.47
C ASN A 193 5.72 -11.88 -21.80
N PHE A 194 5.31 -12.39 -20.65
CA PHE A 194 6.04 -13.41 -19.90
C PHE A 194 5.06 -14.47 -19.39
N VAL A 195 5.62 -15.63 -19.04
CA VAL A 195 4.91 -16.74 -18.40
C VAL A 195 5.35 -16.81 -16.94
N VAL A 196 4.39 -16.85 -16.02
CA VAL A 196 4.66 -17.02 -14.59
C VAL A 196 4.98 -18.49 -14.32
N ASN A 197 6.22 -18.82 -13.96
CA ASN A 197 6.59 -20.20 -13.59
C ASN A 197 6.18 -20.51 -12.15
N GLY A 198 6.27 -19.53 -11.25
CA GLY A 198 5.90 -19.69 -9.85
C GLY A 198 6.14 -18.43 -9.02
N LEU A 199 5.66 -18.46 -7.77
CA LEU A 199 5.72 -17.35 -6.82
C LEU A 199 6.34 -17.79 -5.49
N TYR A 200 7.02 -16.88 -4.80
CA TYR A 200 7.45 -17.08 -3.41
C TYR A 200 6.36 -16.58 -2.47
N LEU A 201 5.80 -17.47 -1.66
CA LEU A 201 4.68 -17.20 -0.76
C LEU A 201 5.11 -17.29 0.71
N SER A 202 4.63 -16.35 1.52
CA SER A 202 4.74 -16.36 2.98
C SER A 202 3.34 -16.25 3.60
N ASP A 203 2.99 -17.20 4.46
CA ASP A 203 1.70 -17.29 5.13
C ASP A 203 1.89 -16.99 6.62
N PRO A 204 1.12 -16.05 7.21
CA PRO A 204 1.25 -15.71 8.61
C PRO A 204 0.71 -16.77 9.57
N LEU A 205 -0.06 -17.77 9.12
CA LEU A 205 -0.57 -18.83 9.98
C LEU A 205 0.53 -19.86 10.28
N ARG A 206 0.88 -20.10 11.55
CA ARG A 206 1.98 -21.01 11.90
C ARG A 206 1.74 -22.44 11.44
N SER A 207 0.53 -22.97 11.62
CA SER A 207 0.19 -24.35 11.22
C SER A 207 0.46 -24.57 9.73
N ASN A 208 0.24 -23.51 8.91
CA ASN A 208 0.95 -23.10 7.70
C ASN A 208 2.26 -23.80 7.27
N ALA A 209 3.29 -23.62 8.09
CA ALA A 209 4.67 -23.86 7.67
C ALA A 209 5.01 -23.32 6.24
N ILE A 210 4.39 -22.21 5.81
CA ILE A 210 4.66 -21.55 4.53
C ILE A 210 5.40 -20.25 4.85
N VAL A 211 6.73 -20.31 4.77
CA VAL A 211 7.60 -19.16 4.99
C VAL A 211 8.56 -19.11 3.81
N ASN A 212 8.48 -18.04 3.01
CA ASN A 212 9.28 -17.89 1.79
C ASN A 212 9.29 -19.11 0.85
N LYS A 213 8.14 -19.80 0.72
CA LYS A 213 8.06 -21.05 -0.03
C LYS A 213 7.86 -20.77 -1.51
N TYR A 214 8.73 -21.31 -2.36
CA TYR A 214 8.49 -21.31 -3.80
C TYR A 214 7.36 -22.28 -4.15
N LEU A 215 6.36 -21.78 -4.88
CA LEU A 215 5.21 -22.54 -5.35
C LEU A 215 5.12 -22.42 -6.86
N GLY A 216 5.18 -23.57 -7.54
CA GLY A 216 5.00 -23.63 -8.99
C GLY A 216 3.59 -23.23 -9.39
N ARG A 217 3.44 -22.76 -10.63
CA ARG A 217 2.16 -22.31 -11.20
C ARG A 217 1.02 -23.32 -11.02
N LEU A 218 1.26 -24.60 -11.29
CA LEU A 218 0.23 -25.64 -11.12
C LEU A 218 -0.20 -25.80 -9.66
N THR A 219 0.73 -25.69 -8.70
CA THR A 219 0.40 -25.72 -7.27
C THR A 219 -0.50 -24.55 -6.87
N LEU A 220 -0.22 -23.35 -7.40
CA LEU A 220 -1.04 -22.16 -7.17
C LEU A 220 -2.40 -22.24 -7.85
N GLN A 221 -2.51 -22.90 -9.02
CA GLN A 221 -3.73 -22.93 -9.82
C GLN A 221 -4.69 -24.05 -9.39
N ILE A 222 -4.18 -25.28 -9.21
CA ILE A 222 -4.99 -26.49 -8.98
C ILE A 222 -4.58 -27.30 -7.75
N GLY A 223 -3.53 -26.87 -7.04
CA GLY A 223 -3.00 -27.59 -5.87
C GLY A 223 -3.91 -27.53 -4.65
N ASN A 224 -3.34 -27.94 -3.51
CA ASN A 224 -4.03 -27.92 -2.22
C ASN A 224 -4.52 -26.50 -1.86
N LEU A 225 -5.72 -26.39 -1.28
CA LEU A 225 -6.35 -25.14 -0.86
C LEU A 225 -5.45 -24.23 -0.03
N ARG A 226 -4.53 -24.82 0.74
CA ARG A 226 -3.51 -24.11 1.51
C ARG A 226 -2.66 -23.15 0.67
N PHE A 227 -2.35 -23.54 -0.56
CA PHE A 227 -1.48 -22.81 -1.49
C PHE A 227 -2.26 -22.19 -2.65
N ARG A 228 -3.43 -22.73 -2.96
CA ARG A 228 -4.17 -22.44 -4.19
C ARG A 228 -4.73 -21.01 -4.19
N PHE A 229 -4.35 -20.22 -5.17
CA PHE A 229 -4.93 -18.91 -5.43
C PHE A 229 -6.20 -19.07 -6.28
N ARG A 230 -7.34 -19.17 -5.59
CA ARG A 230 -8.67 -19.29 -6.21
C ARG A 230 -9.41 -17.97 -6.16
N SER A 231 -10.45 -17.84 -6.98
CA SER A 231 -11.33 -16.67 -6.92
C SER A 231 -12.02 -16.54 -5.56
N TYR A 232 -12.23 -15.30 -5.15
CA TYR A 232 -12.92 -14.87 -3.94
C TYR A 232 -14.39 -15.33 -3.96
N ARG A 233 -14.87 -15.86 -2.84
CA ARG A 233 -16.20 -16.46 -2.67
C ARG A 233 -16.89 -16.07 -1.36
N GLU A 234 -16.24 -15.30 -0.49
CA GLU A 234 -16.94 -14.72 0.64
C GLU A 234 -17.96 -13.67 0.14
N SER A 235 -19.12 -13.59 0.78
CA SER A 235 -20.21 -12.65 0.45
C SER A 235 -20.61 -11.80 1.67
N ASP A 236 -19.60 -11.49 2.47
CA ASP A 236 -19.68 -10.93 3.81
C ASP A 236 -19.32 -9.44 3.87
N SER A 237 -19.02 -8.83 2.72
CA SER A 237 -18.59 -7.43 2.61
C SER A 237 -19.62 -6.61 1.81
N PRO A 238 -20.84 -6.37 2.37
CA PRO A 238 -21.96 -5.79 1.64
C PRO A 238 -21.91 -4.27 1.51
N LEU A 239 -20.95 -3.61 2.18
CA LEU A 239 -20.83 -2.16 2.24
C LEU A 239 -19.96 -1.64 1.09
N ASP A 240 -20.11 -0.34 0.81
CA ASP A 240 -19.25 0.38 -0.12
C ASP A 240 -18.02 0.93 0.63
N ASP A 241 -16.86 0.92 -0.01
CA ASP A 241 -15.64 1.52 0.54
C ASP A 241 -15.65 3.03 0.36
N PRO A 242 -15.69 3.83 1.44
CA PRO A 242 -15.80 5.28 1.34
C PRO A 242 -14.56 5.94 0.73
N TYR A 243 -13.46 5.19 0.59
CA TYR A 243 -12.19 5.70 0.07
C TYR A 243 -11.99 5.39 -1.41
N SER A 244 -12.88 4.64 -2.06
CA SER A 244 -12.75 4.28 -3.48
C SER A 244 -13.91 4.86 -4.30
N ALA A 245 -13.58 5.41 -5.47
CA ALA A 245 -14.57 6.06 -6.32
C ALA A 245 -15.41 5.02 -7.08
N GLY A 246 -16.71 5.29 -7.20
CA GLY A 246 -17.66 4.42 -7.90
C GLY A 246 -18.29 3.40 -6.96
N TRP A 247 -19.48 3.75 -6.46
CA TRP A 247 -20.33 2.93 -5.60
C TRP A 247 -20.45 1.49 -6.10
N LYS A 248 -19.83 0.54 -5.41
CA LYS A 248 -19.94 -0.91 -5.63
C LYS A 248 -19.77 -1.62 -4.29
N ARG A 249 -20.70 -2.52 -4.01
CA ARG A 249 -20.57 -3.45 -2.88
C ARG A 249 -19.33 -4.31 -3.08
N SER A 250 -18.48 -4.37 -2.07
CA SER A 250 -17.17 -5.00 -2.21
C SER A 250 -17.27 -6.51 -2.48
N SER A 251 -18.10 -7.24 -1.73
CA SER A 251 -18.41 -8.63 -2.05
C SER A 251 -19.83 -9.08 -1.67
N VAL A 252 -20.67 -9.24 -2.68
CA VAL A 252 -22.02 -9.82 -2.61
C VAL A 252 -22.26 -10.81 -3.75
N THR A 253 -23.25 -11.71 -3.60
CA THR A 253 -23.61 -12.73 -4.61
C THR A 253 -24.58 -12.24 -5.69
N TYR A 254 -25.21 -11.08 -5.50
CA TYR A 254 -26.20 -10.47 -6.39
C TYR A 254 -25.89 -8.98 -6.54
N ALA A 255 -26.06 -8.41 -7.74
CA ALA A 255 -25.61 -7.07 -8.16
C ALA A 255 -24.10 -7.01 -8.54
N PRO A 256 -23.60 -5.93 -9.18
CA PRO A 256 -22.19 -5.84 -9.53
C PRO A 256 -21.36 -5.85 -8.24
N SER A 257 -20.57 -6.92 -8.10
CA SER A 257 -19.69 -7.17 -6.97
C SER A 257 -18.25 -6.93 -7.40
N GLU A 258 -17.48 -6.24 -6.56
CA GLU A 258 -16.08 -5.95 -6.88
C GLU A 258 -15.22 -7.22 -6.87
N TRP A 259 -15.32 -8.00 -5.79
CA TRP A 259 -14.45 -9.14 -5.54
C TRP A 259 -15.09 -10.49 -5.83
N TYR A 260 -16.40 -10.66 -5.68
CA TYR A 260 -17.02 -11.98 -5.79
C TYR A 260 -16.74 -12.62 -7.16
N ALA A 261 -16.26 -13.86 -7.13
CA ALA A 261 -15.80 -14.64 -8.29
C ALA A 261 -14.59 -14.04 -9.05
N ARG A 262 -13.80 -13.16 -8.42
CA ARG A 262 -12.55 -12.58 -8.96
C ARG A 262 -11.32 -13.03 -8.17
N TRP A 263 -10.15 -12.97 -8.79
CA TRP A 263 -8.87 -13.15 -8.09
C TRP A 263 -8.45 -11.81 -7.52
N VAL A 264 -8.33 -11.72 -6.20
CA VAL A 264 -8.07 -10.46 -5.49
C VAL A 264 -6.65 -10.45 -4.95
N ILE A 265 -5.95 -9.34 -5.17
CA ILE A 265 -4.62 -9.06 -4.62
C ILE A 265 -4.58 -7.63 -4.07
N VAL A 266 -3.70 -7.39 -3.09
CA VAL A 266 -3.37 -6.05 -2.58
C VAL A 266 -1.98 -5.71 -3.07
N GLN A 267 -1.88 -4.84 -4.08
CA GLN A 267 -0.63 -4.61 -4.81
C GLN A 267 -0.18 -3.15 -4.78
N PRO A 268 1.14 -2.90 -4.85
CA PRO A 268 1.64 -1.53 -4.99
C PRO A 268 1.30 -1.00 -6.39
N ILE A 269 0.88 0.26 -6.44
CA ILE A 269 0.52 0.96 -7.69
C ILE A 269 1.44 2.14 -7.99
N ARG A 270 2.37 2.45 -7.08
CA ARG A 270 3.38 3.52 -7.20
C ARG A 270 4.52 3.31 -6.19
N PRO A 271 5.69 3.98 -6.34
CA PRO A 271 6.83 3.79 -5.43
C PRO A 271 6.63 4.38 -4.02
N GLY A 272 5.79 5.41 -3.87
CA GLY A 272 5.48 6.11 -2.62
C GLY A 272 4.44 7.22 -2.86
N VAL A 273 4.25 8.11 -1.89
CA VAL A 273 3.34 9.25 -2.06
C VAL A 273 3.92 10.23 -3.10
N PRO A 274 3.14 10.73 -4.07
CA PRO A 274 3.63 11.73 -5.02
C PRO A 274 4.21 12.94 -4.31
N VAL A 275 5.40 13.37 -4.73
CA VAL A 275 5.96 14.65 -4.28
C VAL A 275 5.09 15.75 -4.87
N ALA A 276 4.69 16.74 -4.07
CA ALA A 276 3.99 17.91 -4.59
C ALA A 276 4.91 18.61 -5.60
N THR A 277 4.51 18.67 -6.86
CA THR A 277 5.18 19.51 -7.84
C THR A 277 5.03 20.96 -7.37
N PRO A 278 6.12 21.72 -7.16
CA PRO A 278 5.99 23.13 -6.83
C PRO A 278 5.17 23.82 -7.92
N ALA A 279 4.25 24.71 -7.52
CA ALA A 279 3.49 25.51 -8.46
C ALA A 279 4.48 26.26 -9.37
N PRO A 280 4.22 26.39 -10.69
CA PRO A 280 5.08 27.18 -11.55
C PRO A 280 5.17 28.59 -10.98
N THR A 281 6.40 29.09 -10.79
CA THR A 281 6.64 30.48 -10.43
C THR A 281 5.89 31.36 -11.43
N PRO A 282 5.05 32.32 -10.99
CA PRO A 282 4.35 33.18 -11.92
C PRO A 282 5.37 33.87 -12.83
N THR A 283 5.21 33.72 -14.14
CA THR A 283 6.01 34.46 -15.12
C THR A 283 5.79 35.95 -14.85
N PRO A 284 6.85 36.78 -14.69
CA PRO A 284 6.67 38.21 -14.51
C PRO A 284 5.86 38.75 -15.70
N THR A 285 4.76 39.43 -15.39
CA THR A 285 3.94 40.08 -16.41
C THR A 285 4.81 41.13 -17.11
N PRO A 286 4.90 41.13 -18.45
CA PRO A 286 5.68 42.15 -19.15
C PRO A 286 5.16 43.53 -18.74
N THR A 287 6.06 44.38 -18.26
CA THR A 287 5.74 45.77 -17.93
C THR A 287 5.22 46.43 -19.21
N PRO A 288 4.01 47.02 -19.21
CA PRO A 288 3.49 47.68 -20.39
C PRO A 288 4.48 48.75 -20.86
N ALA A 289 4.76 48.75 -22.16
CA ALA A 289 5.59 49.78 -22.78
C ALA A 289 5.01 51.17 -22.46
N PRO A 290 5.83 52.18 -22.18
CA PRO A 290 5.35 53.51 -21.85
C PRO A 290 4.45 54.02 -22.99
N THR A 291 3.19 54.30 -22.66
CA THR A 291 2.23 54.87 -23.59
C THR A 291 2.72 56.25 -24.00
N ALA A 292 2.83 56.51 -25.31
CA ALA A 292 3.19 57.82 -25.82
C ALA A 292 2.24 58.88 -25.25
N THR A 293 2.80 59.88 -24.56
CA THR A 293 2.06 61.01 -23.99
C THR A 293 1.28 61.74 -25.10
N PRO A 294 -0.06 61.85 -25.00
CA PRO A 294 -0.83 62.62 -25.96
C PRO A 294 -0.47 64.10 -25.88
N ARG A 295 -0.38 64.75 -27.05
CA ARG A 295 -0.14 66.19 -27.22
C ARG A 295 -1.27 66.98 -26.54
N PRO A 296 -0.97 68.03 -25.73
CA PRO A 296 -1.99 68.74 -24.98
C PRO A 296 -3.01 69.41 -25.92
N SER A 297 -4.29 69.13 -25.64
CA SER A 297 -5.44 69.84 -26.22
C SER A 297 -5.73 71.10 -25.38
N ALA A 298 -6.15 72.17 -26.04
CA ALA A 298 -6.37 73.49 -25.44
C ALA A 298 -7.42 73.44 -24.31
N THR A 299 -7.04 74.00 -23.16
CA THR A 299 -7.82 74.05 -21.91
C THR A 299 -8.99 75.04 -22.02
N PRO A 300 -10.26 74.61 -21.86
CA PRO A 300 -11.37 75.54 -21.62
C PRO A 300 -11.32 76.12 -20.19
N ALA A 301 -11.75 77.37 -20.05
CA ALA A 301 -11.66 78.16 -18.82
C ALA A 301 -12.43 77.55 -17.62
N PRO A 302 -11.93 77.74 -16.38
CA PRO A 302 -12.47 77.09 -15.18
C PRO A 302 -13.80 77.68 -14.73
N THR A 303 -14.73 76.80 -14.36
CA THR A 303 -15.94 77.11 -13.58
C THR A 303 -15.60 77.10 -12.08
N PRO A 304 -15.95 78.12 -11.29
CA PRO A 304 -15.61 78.18 -9.87
C PRO A 304 -16.33 77.10 -9.06
N THR A 305 -15.57 76.36 -8.26
CA THR A 305 -16.07 75.29 -7.38
C THR A 305 -16.37 75.83 -5.98
N PRO A 306 -17.51 75.49 -5.34
CA PRO A 306 -17.82 75.92 -3.99
C PRO A 306 -16.94 75.27 -2.92
N THR A 307 -16.56 76.06 -1.93
CA THR A 307 -15.76 75.73 -0.74
C THR A 307 -16.43 74.69 0.17
N PRO A 308 -15.80 73.54 0.48
CA PRO A 308 -16.29 72.62 1.50
C PRO A 308 -15.98 73.10 2.93
N ARG A 309 -16.96 72.83 3.82
CA ARG A 309 -17.02 73.14 5.26
C ARG A 309 -16.06 72.26 6.08
N PRO A 310 -15.42 72.78 7.15
CA PRO A 310 -14.46 72.01 7.96
C PRO A 310 -15.12 70.83 8.70
N SER A 311 -14.44 69.68 8.66
CA SER A 311 -14.77 68.47 9.41
C SER A 311 -14.08 68.47 10.78
N SER A 312 -14.77 67.95 11.79
CA SER A 312 -14.38 67.94 13.21
C SER A 312 -13.21 66.99 13.52
N THR A 313 -12.28 67.49 14.33
CA THR A 313 -11.11 66.81 14.89
C THR A 313 -11.49 65.61 15.78
N PRO A 314 -10.92 64.41 15.59
CA PRO A 314 -11.11 63.30 16.52
C PRO A 314 -10.31 63.50 17.83
N ALA A 315 -10.90 63.07 18.95
CA ALA A 315 -10.35 63.17 20.30
C ALA A 315 -9.16 62.21 20.56
N PRO A 316 -8.25 62.57 21.50
CA PRO A 316 -7.04 61.78 21.76
C PRO A 316 -7.33 60.43 22.44
N THR A 317 -6.56 59.43 22.03
CA THR A 317 -6.60 58.04 22.51
C THR A 317 -5.94 57.94 23.90
N PRO A 318 -6.53 57.23 24.89
CA PRO A 318 -5.94 57.11 26.22
C PRO A 318 -4.69 56.22 26.25
N THR A 319 -3.74 56.62 27.08
CA THR A 319 -2.41 56.01 27.29
C THR A 319 -2.52 54.72 28.12
N PRO A 320 -1.79 53.63 27.77
CA PRO A 320 -1.86 52.38 28.51
C PRO A 320 -1.14 52.45 29.87
N THR A 321 -1.79 51.86 30.88
CA THR A 321 -1.32 51.69 32.27
C THR A 321 -0.20 50.65 32.36
N PRO A 322 0.86 50.87 33.16
CA PRO A 322 1.97 49.92 33.29
C PRO A 322 1.57 48.62 34.01
N VAL A 323 2.12 47.51 33.53
CA VAL A 323 1.94 46.14 34.04
C VAL A 323 2.85 45.92 35.27
N PRO A 324 2.35 45.34 36.38
CA PRO A 324 3.17 45.09 37.56
C PRO A 324 4.18 43.94 37.35
N THR A 325 5.37 44.14 37.91
CA THR A 325 6.51 43.23 37.90
C THR A 325 6.24 41.99 38.77
N PRO A 326 6.57 40.76 38.33
CA PRO A 326 6.31 39.56 39.13
C PRO A 326 7.28 39.43 40.32
N THR A 327 6.71 39.14 41.50
CA THR A 327 7.40 38.88 42.76
C THR A 327 8.04 37.47 42.75
N ALA A 328 9.26 37.36 43.26
CA ALA A 328 10.03 36.11 43.29
C ALA A 328 9.35 35.00 44.13
N THR A 329 9.37 33.78 43.59
CA THR A 329 8.89 32.55 44.24
C THR A 329 9.84 32.12 45.37
N PRO A 330 9.34 31.74 46.56
CA PRO A 330 10.19 31.25 47.65
C PRO A 330 10.79 29.85 47.34
N PRO A 331 11.93 29.49 47.95
CA PRO A 331 12.61 28.23 47.69
C PRO A 331 11.85 27.04 48.28
N ALA A 332 11.88 25.91 47.56
CA ALA A 332 11.20 24.68 47.93
C ALA A 332 11.79 24.05 49.22
N THR A 333 10.89 23.62 50.10
CA THR A 333 11.18 22.82 51.31
C THR A 333 11.77 21.45 50.93
N PRO A 334 12.85 20.97 51.56
CA PRO A 334 13.42 19.65 51.27
C PRO A 334 12.47 18.51 51.68
N ALA A 335 12.45 17.46 50.86
CA ALA A 335 11.65 16.25 51.05
C ALA A 335 12.12 15.44 52.28
N PRO A 336 11.20 14.74 52.99
CA PRO A 336 11.57 13.93 54.14
C PRO A 336 12.39 12.69 53.75
N THR A 337 13.40 12.41 54.56
CA THR A 337 14.27 11.23 54.48
C THR A 337 13.45 9.93 54.60
N PRO A 338 13.63 8.94 53.71
CA PRO A 338 12.92 7.67 53.84
C PRO A 338 13.42 6.88 55.06
N VAL A 339 12.49 6.49 55.92
CA VAL A 339 12.74 5.58 57.06
C VAL A 339 12.92 4.16 56.52
N ALA A 340 14.02 3.51 56.89
CA ALA A 340 14.30 2.13 56.52
C ALA A 340 13.28 1.16 57.15
N THR A 341 12.65 0.34 56.31
CA THR A 341 11.76 -0.76 56.71
C THR A 341 12.57 -1.85 57.44
N PRO A 342 12.15 -2.35 58.61
CA PRO A 342 12.85 -3.42 59.29
C PRO A 342 12.74 -4.74 58.51
N VAL A 343 13.87 -5.44 58.42
CA VAL A 343 14.02 -6.77 57.82
C VAL A 343 13.25 -7.81 58.66
N PRO A 344 12.40 -8.67 58.07
CA PRO A 344 11.76 -9.75 58.84
C PRO A 344 12.76 -10.85 59.20
N THR A 345 12.76 -11.23 60.47
CA THR A 345 13.50 -12.35 61.07
C THR A 345 13.05 -13.69 60.47
N PRO A 346 13.96 -14.59 60.06
CA PRO A 346 13.58 -15.92 59.57
C PRO A 346 13.15 -16.85 60.72
N THR A 347 12.00 -17.49 60.54
CA THR A 347 11.47 -18.54 61.43
C THR A 347 12.25 -19.86 61.23
N PRO A 348 12.70 -20.54 62.30
CA PRO A 348 13.33 -21.86 62.17
C PRO A 348 12.28 -22.97 61.95
N PRO A 349 12.63 -24.05 61.24
CA PRO A 349 11.69 -25.11 60.85
C PRO A 349 11.48 -26.14 61.97
N PRO A 350 10.29 -26.77 62.04
CA PRO A 350 10.16 -28.17 62.45
C PRO A 350 10.29 -29.13 61.26
#